data_AF-A0A804N5Y7-F1
#
_entry.id   AF-A0A804N5Y7-F1
#
_cell.length_a   1.000
_cell.length_b   1.000
_cell.length_c   1.000
_cell.angle_alpha   90.00
_cell.angle_beta   90.00
_cell.angle_gamma   90.00
#
_symmetry.space_group_name_H-M   'P 1'
#
loop_
_entity.id
_entity.type
_entity.pdbx_description
1 polymer ?
#
loop_
_entity_poly.entity_id
_entity_poly.type
_entity_poly.pdbx_seq_one_letter_code
_entity_poly.pdbx_strand_id
1 'polypeptide(L)'
;MLKTVPNCGYCTAKKFEYETPGFCCRGGKVELAPLETPPQLKRLWDSADSDARHFRDNIRFFNGHFSFTSLYCCLDSMTTNVRDSGIYTFRAQGMMYHNIKSFGRDGGAEHKHLELYFYDDDPTLEHRYRKCREEHQQKDKEVIRQI
;
A
#
# COMPACT_ATOMS: atom_id res chain seq x y z
N MET A 1 3.68 -7.71 -30.36
CA MET A 1 2.64 -7.97 -29.32
C MET A 1 2.53 -9.48 -29.13
N LEU A 2 2.34 -9.93 -27.89
CA LEU A 2 2.02 -11.34 -27.61
C LEU A 2 0.61 -11.67 -28.12
N LYS A 3 0.37 -12.93 -28.51
CA LYS A 3 -0.98 -13.37 -28.90
C LYS A 3 -1.92 -13.35 -27.71
N THR A 4 -3.19 -13.04 -27.96
CA THR A 4 -4.25 -13.07 -26.95
C THR A 4 -4.54 -14.53 -26.57
N VAL A 5 -4.53 -14.83 -25.28
CA VAL A 5 -4.90 -16.15 -24.73
C VAL A 5 -6.21 -16.01 -23.98
N PRO A 6 -7.15 -16.97 -24.12
CA PRO A 6 -8.35 -16.98 -23.30
C PRO A 6 -8.01 -16.97 -21.80
N ASN A 7 -8.81 -16.24 -21.03
CA ASN A 7 -8.72 -16.28 -19.57
C ASN A 7 -8.91 -17.72 -19.06
N CYS A 8 -8.38 -18.00 -17.87
CA CYS A 8 -8.54 -19.31 -17.25
C CYS A 8 -10.01 -19.65 -17.05
N GLY A 9 -10.46 -20.82 -17.55
CA GLY A 9 -11.86 -21.26 -17.38
C GLY A 9 -12.26 -21.59 -15.93
N TYR A 10 -11.30 -21.78 -15.02
CA TYR A 10 -11.57 -22.08 -13.61
C TYR A 10 -11.63 -20.80 -12.75
N CYS A 11 -10.57 -19.99 -12.77
CA CYS A 11 -10.45 -18.82 -11.89
C CYS A 11 -10.58 -17.47 -12.60
N THR A 12 -10.86 -17.45 -13.92
CA THR A 12 -10.97 -16.24 -14.76
C THR A 12 -9.71 -15.36 -14.86
N ALA A 13 -8.60 -15.77 -14.26
CA ALA A 13 -7.33 -15.07 -14.35
C ALA A 13 -6.89 -14.87 -15.81
N LYS A 14 -6.36 -13.68 -16.10
CA LYS A 14 -5.78 -13.32 -17.40
C LYS A 14 -4.54 -14.17 -17.66
N LYS A 15 -4.46 -14.77 -18.84
CA LYS A 15 -3.34 -15.63 -19.25
C LYS A 15 -2.49 -14.99 -20.33
N PHE A 16 -1.23 -15.43 -20.44
CA PHE A 16 -0.28 -14.94 -21.46
C PHE A 16 0.23 -16.09 -22.34
N GLU A 17 0.67 -15.79 -23.58
CA GLU A 17 1.04 -16.78 -24.61
C GLU A 17 2.03 -17.86 -24.13
N TYR A 18 2.99 -17.49 -23.28
CA TYR A 18 4.04 -18.39 -22.78
C TYR A 18 3.92 -18.67 -21.27
N GLU A 19 2.74 -18.42 -20.69
CA GLU A 19 2.49 -18.73 -19.29
C GLU A 19 2.38 -20.24 -19.07
N THR A 20 3.12 -20.75 -18.10
CA THR A 20 3.11 -22.18 -17.72
C THR A 20 1.68 -22.66 -17.45
N PRO A 21 1.28 -23.84 -17.96
CA PRO A 21 -0.04 -24.41 -17.67
C PRO A 21 -0.31 -24.50 -16.15
N GLY A 22 -1.49 -24.04 -15.74
CA GLY A 22 -1.91 -24.08 -14.33
C GLY A 22 -1.23 -23.06 -13.42
N PHE A 23 -0.48 -22.08 -13.94
CA PHE A 23 0.18 -21.07 -13.10
C PHE A 23 -0.78 -20.33 -12.16
N CYS A 24 -1.99 -20.00 -12.62
CA CYS A 24 -2.96 -19.21 -11.85
C CYS A 24 -3.73 -19.98 -10.76
N CYS A 25 -4.10 -21.25 -11.00
CA CYS A 25 -4.97 -22.01 -10.07
C CYS A 25 -4.66 -23.52 -10.02
N ARG A 26 -3.49 -23.93 -10.55
CA ARG A 26 -3.09 -25.34 -10.71
C ARG A 26 -4.16 -26.19 -11.42
N GLY A 27 -4.85 -25.61 -12.41
CA GLY A 27 -5.90 -26.29 -13.16
C GLY A 27 -7.18 -26.49 -12.33
N GLY A 28 -7.57 -25.49 -11.54
CA GLY A 28 -8.77 -25.51 -10.71
C GLY A 28 -8.59 -26.14 -9.33
N LYS A 29 -7.37 -26.56 -8.96
CA LYS A 29 -7.08 -27.14 -7.65
C LYS A 29 -6.91 -26.10 -6.54
N VAL A 30 -6.67 -24.85 -6.91
CA VAL A 30 -6.56 -23.73 -5.99
C VAL A 30 -7.73 -22.79 -6.27
N GLU A 31 -8.60 -22.65 -5.29
CA GLU A 31 -9.65 -21.65 -5.26
C GLU A 31 -9.19 -20.52 -4.33
N LEU A 32 -9.06 -19.31 -4.88
CA LEU A 32 -8.73 -18.14 -4.08
C LEU A 32 -10.01 -17.63 -3.44
N ALA A 33 -9.96 -17.34 -2.14
CA ALA A 33 -11.07 -16.67 -1.47
C ALA A 33 -11.35 -15.32 -2.16
N PRO A 34 -12.62 -14.94 -2.35
CA PRO A 34 -12.95 -13.63 -2.87
C PRO A 34 -12.38 -12.55 -1.96
N LEU A 35 -11.62 -11.62 -2.55
CA LEU A 35 -11.07 -10.49 -1.82
C LEU A 35 -12.17 -9.43 -1.70
N GLU A 36 -12.75 -9.27 -0.52
CA GLU A 36 -13.67 -8.17 -0.27
C GLU A 36 -12.88 -6.87 -0.04
N THR A 37 -12.87 -6.00 -1.05
CA THR A 37 -12.30 -4.67 -0.91
C THR A 37 -13.27 -3.77 -0.15
N PRO A 38 -12.84 -3.10 0.93
CA PRO A 38 -13.67 -2.14 1.64
C PRO A 38 -14.26 -1.08 0.69
N PRO A 39 -15.58 -0.79 0.74
CA PRO A 39 -16.23 0.15 -0.18
C PRO A 39 -15.58 1.54 -0.20
N GLN A 40 -15.06 1.99 0.94
CA GLN A 40 -14.39 3.28 1.08
C GLN A 40 -13.09 3.33 0.29
N LEU A 41 -12.27 2.27 0.40
CA LEU A 41 -11.03 2.15 -0.38
C LEU A 41 -11.34 2.05 -1.88
N LYS A 42 -12.38 1.30 -2.26
CA LYS A 42 -12.84 1.24 -3.65
C LYS A 42 -13.26 2.62 -4.18
N ARG A 43 -14.00 3.40 -3.40
CA ARG A 43 -14.37 4.78 -3.77
C ARG A 43 -13.14 5.66 -3.96
N LEU A 44 -12.19 5.62 -3.03
CA LEU A 44 -10.96 6.41 -3.14
C LEU A 44 -10.11 6.04 -4.37
N TRP A 45 -10.23 4.79 -4.83
CA TRP A 45 -9.54 4.32 -6.04
C TRP A 45 -10.25 4.70 -7.34
N ASP A 46 -11.58 4.58 -7.40
CA ASP A 46 -12.34 4.71 -8.65
C ASP A 46 -12.93 6.12 -8.85
N SER A 47 -13.26 6.84 -7.77
CA SER A 47 -14.00 8.12 -7.85
C SER A 47 -13.18 9.25 -8.48
N ALA A 48 -13.89 10.22 -9.05
CA ALA A 48 -13.34 11.49 -9.52
C ALA A 48 -13.46 12.61 -8.47
N ASP A 49 -13.73 12.28 -7.21
CA ASP A 49 -13.76 13.28 -6.14
C ASP A 49 -12.36 13.86 -5.85
N SER A 50 -12.31 15.02 -5.19
CA SER A 50 -11.04 15.69 -4.88
C SER A 50 -10.16 14.89 -3.93
N ASP A 51 -10.76 14.26 -2.93
CA ASP A 51 -10.07 13.40 -1.97
C ASP A 51 -9.57 12.10 -2.62
N ALA A 52 -10.37 11.48 -3.50
CA ALA A 52 -9.98 10.31 -4.27
C ALA A 52 -8.79 10.59 -5.22
N ARG A 53 -8.78 11.74 -5.90
CA ARG A 53 -7.60 12.18 -6.67
C ARG A 53 -6.38 12.38 -5.77
N HIS A 54 -6.55 13.11 -4.66
CA HIS A 54 -5.47 13.36 -3.71
C HIS A 54 -4.89 12.06 -3.13
N PHE A 55 -5.75 11.09 -2.80
CA PHE A 55 -5.36 9.76 -2.35
C PHE A 55 -4.48 9.04 -3.38
N ARG A 56 -4.92 8.99 -4.65
CA ARG A 56 -4.17 8.32 -5.72
C ARG A 56 -2.84 8.99 -6.01
N ASP A 57 -2.83 10.32 -6.11
CA ASP A 57 -1.61 11.11 -6.37
C ASP A 57 -0.58 10.95 -5.23
N ASN A 58 -1.04 10.67 -4.01
CA ASN A 58 -0.22 10.58 -2.80
C ASN A 58 -0.24 9.18 -2.17
N ILE A 59 -0.51 8.13 -2.95
CA ILE A 59 -0.77 6.79 -2.40
C ILE A 59 0.38 6.23 -1.54
N ARG A 60 1.64 6.58 -1.86
CA ARG A 60 2.80 6.18 -1.06
C ARG A 60 2.74 6.75 0.36
N PHE A 61 2.29 7.99 0.49
CA PHE A 61 2.10 8.63 1.79
C PHE A 61 1.02 7.91 2.59
N PHE A 62 -0.17 7.69 2.00
CA PHE A 62 -1.27 7.04 2.71
C PHE A 62 -0.95 5.58 3.07
N ASN A 63 -0.34 4.81 2.17
CA ASN A 63 0.12 3.46 2.48
C ASN A 63 1.13 3.45 3.65
N GLY A 64 2.03 4.43 3.71
CA GLY A 64 2.95 4.59 4.84
C GLY A 64 2.26 5.04 6.13
N HIS A 65 1.25 5.90 6.01
CA HIS A 65 0.49 6.47 7.12
C HIS A 65 -0.33 5.41 7.87
N PHE A 66 -0.85 4.42 7.15
CA PHE A 66 -1.53 3.25 7.69
C PHE A 66 -0.64 2.00 7.70
N SER A 67 0.70 2.17 7.67
CA SER A 67 1.61 1.04 7.79
C SER A 67 1.83 0.68 9.25
N PHE A 68 1.53 -0.57 9.60
CA PHE A 68 1.73 -1.13 10.93
C PHE A 68 3.22 -1.22 11.32
N THR A 69 4.09 -1.54 10.36
CA THR A 69 5.55 -1.58 10.53
C THR A 69 6.26 -0.78 9.45
N SER A 70 7.51 -0.44 9.67
CA SER A 70 8.39 0.02 8.59
C SER A 70 9.21 -1.16 8.06
N LEU A 71 9.55 -1.16 6.78
CA LEU A 71 10.47 -2.15 6.22
C LEU A 71 11.90 -1.70 6.47
N TYR A 72 12.72 -2.56 7.06
CA TYR A 72 14.16 -2.37 7.13
C TYR A 72 14.84 -3.29 6.11
N CYS A 73 15.56 -2.69 5.18
CA CYS A 73 16.38 -3.39 4.20
C CYS A 73 17.52 -2.48 3.72
N CYS A 74 18.60 -3.10 3.24
CA CYS A 74 19.66 -2.37 2.55
C CYS A 74 19.17 -2.05 1.13
N LEU A 75 18.83 -0.78 0.89
CA LEU A 75 18.44 -0.28 -0.42
C LEU A 75 19.68 0.07 -1.24
N ASP A 76 19.66 -0.34 -2.51
CA ASP A 76 20.61 0.16 -3.48
C ASP A 76 20.15 1.52 -4.01
N SER A 77 20.78 2.60 -3.53
CA SER A 77 20.42 3.98 -3.89
C SER A 77 20.56 4.27 -5.39
N MET A 78 21.41 3.53 -6.11
CA MET A 78 21.64 3.75 -7.54
C MET A 78 20.43 3.33 -8.39
N THR A 79 19.67 2.33 -7.94
CA THR A 79 18.54 1.75 -8.69
C THR A 79 17.17 2.16 -8.13
N THR A 80 17.15 2.63 -6.88
CA THR A 80 15.92 3.03 -6.16
C THR A 80 15.60 4.53 -6.29
N ASN A 81 16.31 5.26 -7.15
CA ASN A 81 15.99 6.64 -7.51
C ASN A 81 15.54 6.70 -8.99
N VAL A 82 14.35 7.25 -9.22
CA VAL A 82 13.81 7.48 -10.59
C VAL A 82 14.69 8.47 -11.36
N ARG A 83 15.36 9.40 -10.66
CA ARG A 83 16.20 10.41 -11.32
C ARG A 83 17.46 9.82 -11.94
N ASP A 84 17.95 8.72 -11.38
CA ASP A 84 19.26 8.16 -11.72
C ASP A 84 19.14 6.84 -12.53
N SER A 85 17.92 6.33 -12.72
CA SER A 85 17.64 5.09 -13.46
C SER A 85 16.42 5.24 -14.37
N GLY A 86 16.51 4.73 -15.61
CA GLY A 86 15.39 4.83 -16.57
C GLY A 86 14.13 4.09 -16.11
N ILE A 87 14.28 3.01 -15.33
CA ILE A 87 13.17 2.24 -14.76
C ILE A 87 13.40 2.12 -13.26
N TYR A 88 12.49 2.69 -12.46
CA TYR A 88 12.48 2.54 -11.01
C TYR A 88 12.47 1.05 -10.65
N THR A 89 13.55 0.60 -10.00
CA THR A 89 13.66 -0.78 -9.56
C THR A 89 13.88 -0.79 -8.05
N PHE A 90 12.86 -1.20 -7.30
CA PHE A 90 13.05 -1.47 -5.88
C PHE A 90 13.87 -2.73 -5.71
N ARG A 91 15.16 -2.57 -5.40
CA ARG A 91 16.09 -3.68 -5.15
C ARG A 91 16.50 -3.69 -3.68
N ALA A 92 16.08 -4.73 -2.98
CA ALA A 92 16.52 -5.06 -1.63
C ALA A 92 17.34 -6.35 -1.68
N GLN A 93 18.46 -6.39 -0.95
CA GLN A 93 19.31 -7.57 -0.86
C GLN A 93 19.56 -7.95 0.61
N GLY A 94 19.70 -9.25 0.84
CA GLY A 94 19.96 -9.82 2.17
C GLY A 94 18.67 -10.10 2.94
N MET A 95 18.78 -10.07 4.27
CA MET A 95 17.66 -10.33 5.16
C MET A 95 16.72 -9.11 5.22
N MET A 96 15.43 -9.35 4.99
CA MET A 96 14.39 -8.34 5.12
C MET A 96 13.74 -8.47 6.49
N TYR A 97 13.63 -7.34 7.20
CA TYR A 97 13.01 -7.30 8.52
C TYR A 97 11.88 -6.28 8.55
N HIS A 98 10.79 -6.63 9.23
CA HIS A 98 9.83 -5.64 9.68
C HIS A 98 10.40 -4.95 10.92
N ASN A 99 10.58 -3.64 10.83
CA ASN A 99 10.98 -2.81 11.95
C ASN A 99 9.73 -2.33 12.69
N ILE A 100 9.44 -3.03 13.78
CA ILE A 100 8.50 -2.63 14.82
C ILE A 100 9.28 -1.75 15.79
N LYS A 101 8.97 -0.45 15.80
CA LYS A 101 9.62 0.48 16.72
C LYS A 101 9.20 0.17 18.16
N SER A 102 10.12 0.37 19.11
CA SER A 102 9.82 0.17 20.53
C SER A 102 8.76 1.15 20.99
N PHE A 103 7.85 0.68 21.83
CA PHE A 103 6.78 1.50 22.39
C PHE A 103 7.30 2.53 23.41
N GLY A 104 6.91 3.79 23.26
CA GLY A 104 6.87 4.76 24.37
C GLY A 104 8.19 5.10 25.09
N ARG A 105 9.36 5.04 24.44
CA ARG A 105 10.66 5.24 25.13
C ARG A 105 11.36 6.59 24.95
N ASP A 106 11.00 7.41 23.97
CA ASP A 106 11.61 8.74 23.84
C ASP A 106 10.63 9.81 24.30
N GLY A 107 10.96 10.47 25.42
CA GLY A 107 10.08 11.37 26.18
C GLY A 107 9.32 12.40 25.35
N GLY A 108 8.04 12.13 25.07
CA GLY A 108 7.16 13.01 24.32
C GLY A 108 7.21 12.84 22.80
N ALA A 109 7.92 11.82 22.28
CA ALA A 109 7.95 11.55 20.85
C ALA A 109 6.56 11.12 20.34
N GLU A 110 6.06 11.82 19.33
CA GLU A 110 4.76 11.54 18.73
C GLU A 110 4.64 10.08 18.24
N HIS A 111 3.52 9.45 18.60
CA HIS A 111 3.13 8.09 18.21
C HIS A 111 3.21 7.84 16.70
N LYS A 112 3.73 6.68 16.30
CA LYS A 112 3.96 6.31 14.88
C LYS A 112 3.65 4.83 14.63
N HIS A 113 3.21 4.52 13.41
CA HIS A 113 2.99 3.15 12.93
C HIS A 113 2.03 2.37 13.84
N LEU A 114 2.46 1.19 14.34
CA LEU A 114 1.70 0.34 15.26
C LEU A 114 1.09 1.11 16.43
N GLU A 115 1.80 2.07 17.03
CA GLU A 115 1.25 2.84 18.17
C GLU A 115 -0.05 3.58 17.82
N LEU A 116 -0.21 4.04 16.58
CA LEU A 116 -1.41 4.78 16.17
C LEU A 116 -2.67 3.91 16.23
N TYR A 117 -2.54 2.61 15.99
CA TYR A 117 -3.68 1.69 16.05
C TYR A 117 -4.25 1.50 17.46
N PHE A 118 -3.48 1.83 18.51
CA PHE A 118 -4.00 1.84 19.87
C PHE A 118 -4.85 3.07 20.19
N TYR A 119 -4.80 4.10 19.34
CA TYR A 119 -5.57 5.34 19.48
C TYR A 119 -6.58 5.53 18.34
N ASP A 120 -6.74 4.54 17.46
CA ASP A 120 -7.71 4.62 16.36
C ASP A 120 -9.16 4.52 16.83
N ASP A 121 -9.38 4.12 18.09
CA ASP A 121 -10.68 4.18 18.76
C ASP A 121 -11.05 5.61 19.20
N ASP A 122 -10.12 6.57 19.16
CA ASP A 122 -10.40 7.99 19.35
C ASP A 122 -11.09 8.59 18.11
N PRO A 123 -12.37 9.02 18.20
CA PRO A 123 -13.11 9.58 17.07
C PRO A 123 -12.52 10.90 16.54
N THR A 124 -11.66 11.58 17.30
CA THR A 124 -11.03 12.82 16.84
C THR A 124 -9.94 12.57 15.81
N LEU A 125 -9.35 11.36 15.78
CA LEU A 125 -8.18 10.99 14.98
C LEU A 125 -7.00 11.95 15.14
N GLU A 126 -6.88 12.63 16.30
CA GLU A 126 -5.88 13.69 16.51
C GLU A 126 -4.46 13.17 16.27
N HIS A 127 -4.16 11.96 16.77
CA HIS A 127 -2.86 11.32 16.61
C HIS A 127 -2.48 11.06 15.14
N ARG A 128 -3.46 10.68 14.30
CA ARG A 128 -3.23 10.53 12.86
C ARG A 128 -3.05 11.88 12.18
N TYR A 129 -3.86 12.87 12.55
CA TYR A 129 -3.78 14.19 11.92
C TYR A 129 -2.48 14.93 12.18
N ARG A 130 -1.83 14.71 13.33
CA ARG A 130 -0.48 15.24 13.58
C ARG A 130 0.56 14.71 12.59
N LYS A 131 0.28 13.58 11.92
CA LYS A 131 1.15 13.02 10.85
C LYS A 131 0.79 13.47 9.44
N CYS A 132 -0.23 14.32 9.28
CA CYS A 132 -0.51 14.93 7.98
C CYS A 132 0.60 15.91 7.60
N ARG A 133 0.83 16.06 6.29
CA ARG A 133 1.83 17.01 5.78
C ARG A 133 1.27 18.42 5.90
N GLU A 134 2.04 19.37 6.40
CA GLU A 134 1.58 20.76 6.61
C GLU A 134 0.99 21.38 5.33
N GLU A 135 1.68 21.21 4.19
CA GLU A 135 1.25 21.72 2.89
C GLU A 135 -0.07 21.11 2.37
N HIS A 136 -0.45 19.94 2.88
CA HIS A 136 -1.61 19.18 2.42
C HIS A 136 -2.55 18.80 3.55
N GLN A 137 -2.46 19.48 4.70
CA GLN A 137 -3.05 18.99 5.94
C GLN A 137 -4.56 18.75 5.83
N GLN A 138 -5.28 19.68 5.20
CA GLN A 138 -6.73 19.59 5.03
C GLN A 138 -7.13 18.41 4.12
N LYS A 139 -6.45 18.25 2.98
CA LYS A 139 -6.73 17.15 2.04
C LYS A 139 -6.34 15.79 2.62
N ASP A 140 -5.22 15.73 3.34
CA ASP A 140 -4.79 14.51 4.04
C ASP A 140 -5.84 14.09 5.08
N LYS A 141 -6.36 15.05 5.87
CA LYS A 141 -7.43 14.82 6.85
C LYS A 141 -8.72 14.33 6.19
N GLU A 142 -9.11 14.93 5.06
CA GLU A 142 -10.30 14.52 4.31
C GLU A 142 -10.21 13.06 3.85
N VAL A 143 -9.06 12.63 3.35
CA VAL A 143 -8.83 11.23 2.96
C VAL A 143 -8.82 10.31 4.18
N ILE A 144 -8.11 10.68 5.24
CA ILE A 144 -7.99 9.85 6.47
C ILE A 144 -9.36 9.59 7.09
N ARG A 145 -10.28 10.57 7.06
CA ARG A 145 -11.66 10.40 7.58
C ARG A 145 -12.50 9.39 6.80
N GLN A 146 -12.07 9.04 5.60
CA GLN A 146 -12.81 8.12 4.72
C GLN A 146 -12.34 6.68 4.89
N ILE A 147 -11.16 6.45 5.48
CA ILE A 147 -10.55 5.13 5.68
C ILE A 147 -10.90 4.63 7.08
#